data_AF-A0A9Q3CZH7-F1
#
_entry.id   AF-A0A9Q3CZH7-F1
#
_cell.length_a   1.000
_cell.length_b   1.000
_cell.length_c   1.000
_cell.angle_alpha   90.00
_cell.angle_beta   90.00
_cell.angle_gamma   90.00
#
_symmetry.space_group_name_H-M   'P 1'
#
loop_
_entity.id
_entity.type
_entity.pdbx_description
1 polymer ?
#
loop_
_entity_poly.entity_id
_entity_poly.type
_entity_poly.pdbx_seq_one_letter_code
_entity_poly.pdbx_strand_id
1 'polypeptide(L)'
;MHSLLLQNAYDHFVHYVMKAKFDWEQRAEGSLKLDGQRKLWSKNRSCLHDSRLYYAIVNKLPKLYKRIIEEIGAHNDYEYDEKKKVYVIKTLQFCSHKANIFFQRLDEAMVQAERNEGNITRKRTHCLPKIQIKSTIVKPPKGLPIDFYSIKWFKKLEHSQKEAIADCNNVAFLLTPEECLKPKHHPDEKISDKNFSKKYRDIVVEPYELQEFESDESAKEESKGESMNLECSSPDCSEEEDDGLYAS
;
A
#
# COMPACT_ATOMS: atom_id res chain seq x y z
N MET A 1 -1.86 46.54 16.73
CA MET A 1 -1.06 45.38 16.25
C MET A 1 -1.91 44.31 15.54
N HIS A 2 -3.18 44.08 15.90
CA HIS A 2 -4.03 43.09 15.21
C HIS A 2 -4.36 43.39 13.73
N SER A 3 -4.39 44.66 13.31
CA SER A 3 -4.73 45.04 11.93
C SER A 3 -3.66 44.66 10.90
N LEU A 4 -2.38 44.76 11.27
CA LEU A 4 -1.25 44.50 10.37
C LEU A 4 -1.08 43.00 10.11
N LEU A 5 -1.31 42.17 11.13
CA LEU A 5 -1.31 40.71 11.00
C LEU A 5 -2.41 40.25 10.03
N LEU A 6 -3.61 40.84 10.14
CA LEU A 6 -4.73 40.51 9.27
C LEU A 6 -4.47 40.93 7.82
N GLN A 7 -3.86 42.10 7.62
CA GLN A 7 -3.45 42.58 6.29
C GLN A 7 -2.41 41.63 5.67
N ASN A 8 -1.34 41.29 6.41
CA ASN A 8 -0.30 40.39 5.91
C ASN A 8 -0.85 38.99 5.60
N ALA A 9 -1.74 38.47 6.45
CA ALA A 9 -2.38 37.16 6.21
C ALA A 9 -3.28 37.19 4.97
N TYR A 10 -4.03 38.27 4.76
CA TYR A 10 -4.85 38.47 3.58
C TYR A 10 -3.99 38.55 2.31
N ASP A 11 -2.95 39.39 2.33
CA ASP A 11 -2.06 39.59 1.18
C ASP A 11 -1.37 38.29 0.79
N HIS A 12 -0.88 37.53 1.77
CA HIS A 12 -0.30 36.21 1.52
C HIS A 12 -1.34 35.23 0.95
N PHE A 13 -2.53 35.14 1.56
CA PHE A 13 -3.57 34.24 1.07
C PHE A 13 -4.00 34.56 -0.37
N VAL A 14 -4.21 35.83 -0.71
CA VAL A 14 -4.70 36.23 -2.03
C VAL A 14 -3.57 36.19 -3.07
N HIS A 15 -2.46 36.88 -2.81
CA HIS A 15 -1.43 37.11 -3.82
C HIS A 15 -0.44 35.95 -3.96
N TYR A 16 -0.35 35.07 -2.97
CA TYR A 16 0.49 33.88 -3.04
C TYR A 16 -0.35 32.62 -3.20
N VAL A 17 -1.19 32.27 -2.21
CA VAL A 17 -1.91 30.99 -2.21
C VAL A 17 -2.97 30.92 -3.33
N MET A 18 -3.85 31.92 -3.42
CA MET A 18 -4.92 31.92 -4.43
C MET A 18 -4.39 32.17 -5.83
N LYS A 19 -3.40 33.04 -5.99
CA LYS A 19 -2.71 33.23 -7.27
C LYS A 19 -2.04 31.94 -7.77
N ALA A 20 -1.32 31.22 -6.91
CA ALA A 20 -0.70 29.95 -7.29
C ALA A 20 -1.74 28.91 -7.73
N LYS A 21 -2.89 28.83 -7.03
CA LYS A 21 -4.00 27.96 -7.42
C LYS A 21 -4.61 28.35 -8.76
N PHE A 22 -4.80 29.65 -9.00
CA PHE A 22 -5.31 30.17 -10.26
C PHE A 22 -4.35 29.87 -11.41
N ASP A 23 -3.05 30.16 -11.25
CA ASP A 23 -2.02 29.89 -12.25
C ASP A 23 -1.92 28.39 -12.57
N TRP A 24 -2.10 27.52 -11.57
CA TRP A 24 -2.14 26.07 -11.77
C TRP A 24 -3.37 25.64 -12.59
N GLU A 25 -4.54 26.16 -12.26
CA GLU A 25 -5.79 25.86 -12.98
C GLU A 25 -5.76 26.39 -14.41
N GLN A 26 -5.13 27.54 -14.66
CA GLN A 26 -4.93 28.10 -16.00
C GLN A 26 -4.05 27.21 -16.89
N ARG A 27 -3.06 26.51 -16.32
CA ARG A 27 -2.23 25.56 -17.08
C ARG A 27 -2.98 24.28 -17.41
N ALA A 28 -3.83 23.81 -16.50
CA ALA A 28 -4.58 22.58 -16.66
C ALA A 28 -5.91 22.67 -15.89
N GLU A 29 -6.99 22.90 -16.64
CA GLU A 29 -8.34 23.02 -16.07
C GLU A 29 -8.73 21.73 -15.33
N GLY A 30 -9.31 21.87 -14.14
CA GLY A 30 -9.70 20.77 -13.27
C GLY A 30 -8.57 20.12 -12.47
N SER A 31 -7.32 20.55 -12.65
CA SER A 31 -6.16 19.95 -11.98
C SER A 31 -6.21 20.11 -10.46
N LEU A 32 -6.68 21.25 -9.95
CA LEU A 32 -6.83 21.47 -8.51
C LEU A 32 -7.86 20.53 -7.89
N LYS A 33 -8.99 20.32 -8.59
CA LYS A 33 -10.05 19.40 -8.16
C LYS A 33 -9.56 17.96 -8.15
N LEU A 34 -8.86 17.53 -9.20
CA LEU A 34 -8.25 16.21 -9.27
C LEU A 34 -7.21 16.01 -8.16
N ASP A 35 -6.42 17.03 -7.84
CA ASP A 35 -5.45 16.95 -6.75
C ASP A 35 -6.10 16.78 -5.39
N GLY A 36 -7.16 17.55 -5.11
CA GLY A 36 -7.97 17.39 -3.91
C GLY A 36 -8.55 15.98 -3.79
N GLN A 37 -9.04 15.41 -4.89
CA GLN A 37 -9.52 14.02 -4.93
C GLN A 37 -8.39 13.01 -4.65
N ARG A 38 -7.21 13.18 -5.24
CA ARG A 38 -6.05 12.31 -4.99
C ARG A 38 -5.63 12.32 -3.52
N LYS A 39 -5.58 13.50 -2.90
CA LYS A 39 -5.29 13.64 -1.46
C LYS A 39 -6.32 12.93 -0.60
N LEU A 40 -7.61 13.09 -0.93
CA LEU A 40 -8.69 12.38 -0.25
C LEU A 40 -8.57 10.85 -0.38
N TRP A 41 -8.30 10.34 -1.58
CA TRP A 41 -8.11 8.90 -1.81
C TRP A 41 -6.90 8.36 -1.02
N SER A 42 -5.78 9.09 -1.04
CA SER A 42 -4.59 8.72 -0.25
C SER A 42 -4.90 8.65 1.24
N LYS A 43 -5.62 9.65 1.78
CA LYS A 43 -6.00 9.67 3.20
C LYS A 43 -6.95 8.52 3.55
N ASN A 44 -7.96 8.26 2.72
CA ASN A 44 -8.88 7.13 2.91
C ASN A 44 -8.15 5.79 2.92
N ARG A 45 -7.17 5.60 2.02
CA ARG A 45 -6.34 4.39 1.97
C ARG A 45 -5.50 4.24 3.23
N SER A 46 -4.87 5.32 3.70
CA SER A 46 -4.12 5.33 4.98
C SER A 46 -5.02 4.94 6.15
N CYS A 47 -6.22 5.51 6.27
CA CYS A 47 -7.13 5.15 7.36
C CYS A 47 -7.58 3.69 7.32
N LEU A 48 -7.79 3.13 6.12
CA LEU A 48 -8.13 1.70 5.96
C LEU A 48 -6.94 0.81 6.31
N HIS A 49 -5.74 1.19 5.87
CA HIS A 49 -4.49 0.55 6.27
C HIS A 49 -4.37 0.48 7.78
N ASP A 50 -4.51 1.62 8.48
CA ASP A 50 -4.32 1.70 9.93
C ASP A 50 -5.34 0.83 10.68
N SER A 51 -6.60 0.83 10.22
CA SER A 51 -7.67 0.00 10.80
C SER A 51 -7.38 -1.50 10.64
N ARG A 52 -6.95 -1.92 9.44
CA ARG A 52 -6.59 -3.32 9.14
C ARG A 52 -5.35 -3.75 9.91
N LEU A 53 -4.34 -2.90 9.97
CA LEU A 53 -3.10 -3.17 10.70
C LEU A 53 -3.36 -3.31 12.20
N TYR A 54 -4.15 -2.40 12.78
CA TYR A 54 -4.59 -2.50 14.17
C TYR A 54 -5.29 -3.83 14.44
N TYR A 55 -6.27 -4.20 13.61
CA TYR A 55 -6.95 -5.50 13.74
C TYR A 55 -5.98 -6.67 13.66
N ALA A 56 -5.05 -6.66 12.71
CA ALA A 56 -4.07 -7.72 12.52
C ALA A 56 -3.14 -7.90 13.72
N ILE A 57 -2.73 -6.79 14.36
CA ILE A 57 -1.90 -6.79 15.56
C ILE A 57 -2.69 -7.36 16.74
N VAL A 58 -3.88 -6.83 17.02
CA VAL A 58 -4.73 -7.24 18.15
C VAL A 58 -5.09 -8.73 18.07
N ASN A 59 -5.46 -9.21 16.87
CA ASN A 59 -5.84 -10.60 16.64
C ASN A 59 -4.65 -11.54 16.40
N LYS A 60 -3.41 -11.05 16.54
CA LYS A 60 -2.17 -11.85 16.40
C LYS A 60 -2.11 -12.66 15.10
N LEU A 61 -2.48 -12.04 13.98
CA LEU A 61 -2.42 -12.70 12.68
C LEU A 61 -0.99 -13.16 12.33
N PRO A 62 -0.85 -14.19 11.47
CA PRO A 62 0.44 -14.64 10.95
C PRO A 62 1.31 -13.49 10.44
N LYS A 63 2.64 -13.61 10.64
CA LYS A 63 3.60 -12.58 10.24
C LYS A 63 3.58 -12.31 8.73
N LEU A 64 3.38 -13.34 7.92
CA LEU A 64 3.22 -13.23 6.46
C LEU A 64 2.10 -12.26 6.08
N TYR A 65 0.94 -12.37 6.71
CA TYR A 65 -0.19 -11.49 6.45
C TYR A 65 0.07 -10.07 6.92
N LYS A 66 0.70 -9.90 8.10
CA LYS A 66 1.06 -8.58 8.61
C LYS A 66 1.98 -7.83 7.66
N ARG A 67 2.99 -8.49 7.09
CA ARG A 67 3.90 -7.88 6.10
C ARG A 67 3.16 -7.29 4.90
N ILE A 68 2.11 -7.97 4.43
CA ILE A 68 1.28 -7.48 3.33
C ILE A 68 0.40 -6.31 3.78
N ILE A 69 -0.16 -6.38 4.99
CA ILE A 69 -1.04 -5.34 5.55
C ILE A 69 -0.25 -4.07 5.91
N GLU A 70 1.01 -4.19 6.33
CA GLU A 70 1.89 -3.05 6.66
C GLU A 70 2.22 -2.17 5.44
N GLU A 71 2.10 -2.72 4.23
CA GLU A 71 2.39 -1.99 3.02
C GLU A 71 1.17 -1.20 2.55
N ILE A 72 1.23 0.13 2.68
CA ILE A 72 0.13 1.04 2.27
C ILE A 72 -0.20 0.87 0.78
N GLY A 73 0.81 0.57 -0.06
CA GLY A 73 0.63 0.31 -1.49
C GLY A 73 -0.17 -0.95 -1.80
N ALA A 74 -0.29 -1.90 -0.86
CA ALA A 74 -1.05 -3.14 -1.04
C ALA A 74 -2.57 -2.93 -0.93
N HIS A 75 -2.99 -1.81 -0.36
CA HIS A 75 -4.39 -1.53 -0.06
C HIS A 75 -5.15 -0.93 -1.25
N ASN A 76 -6.35 -1.47 -1.48
CA ASN A 76 -7.27 -1.00 -2.50
C ASN A 76 -7.79 0.41 -2.20
N ASP A 77 -8.00 1.19 -3.26
CA ASP A 77 -8.79 2.41 -3.17
C ASP A 77 -10.26 2.08 -2.94
N TYR A 78 -10.97 2.99 -2.28
CA TYR A 78 -12.42 2.91 -2.20
C TYR A 78 -13.05 4.30 -2.27
N GLU A 79 -14.19 4.37 -2.95
CA GLU A 79 -14.94 5.60 -3.18
C GLU A 79 -16.35 5.43 -2.63
N TYR A 80 -16.90 6.49 -2.02
CA TYR A 80 -18.25 6.44 -1.50
C TYR A 80 -19.26 6.50 -2.65
N ASP A 81 -20.13 5.49 -2.75
CA ASP A 81 -21.26 5.51 -3.68
C ASP A 81 -22.49 6.03 -2.94
N GLU A 82 -22.90 7.26 -3.24
CA GLU A 82 -24.06 7.91 -2.62
C GLU A 82 -25.36 7.14 -2.84
N LYS A 83 -25.51 6.46 -3.99
CA LYS A 83 -26.74 5.72 -4.33
C LYS A 83 -26.91 4.50 -3.45
N LYS A 84 -25.80 3.78 -3.23
CA LYS A 84 -25.79 2.56 -2.40
C LYS A 84 -25.55 2.86 -0.94
N LYS A 85 -25.04 4.05 -0.60
CA LYS A 85 -24.55 4.43 0.74
C LYS A 85 -23.47 3.49 1.26
N VAL A 86 -22.62 2.98 0.35
CA VAL A 86 -21.55 2.03 0.66
C VAL A 86 -20.28 2.49 -0.05
N TYR A 87 -19.12 2.20 0.54
CA TYR A 87 -17.84 2.43 -0.12
C TYR A 87 -17.52 1.27 -1.07
N VAL A 88 -17.36 1.60 -2.34
CA VAL A 88 -17.05 0.63 -3.39
C VAL A 88 -15.54 0.48 -3.50
N ILE A 89 -15.04 -0.73 -3.24
CA ILE A 89 -13.63 -1.06 -3.35
C ILE A 89 -13.25 -1.21 -4.83
N LYS A 90 -12.24 -0.46 -5.28
CA LYS A 90 -11.66 -0.57 -6.61
C LYS A 90 -10.52 -1.58 -6.60
N THR A 91 -10.50 -2.49 -7.56
CA THR A 91 -9.49 -3.53 -7.69
C THR A 91 -8.20 -2.95 -8.26
N LEU A 92 -7.08 -3.18 -7.58
CA LEU A 92 -5.74 -2.87 -8.08
C LEU A 92 -5.41 -3.76 -9.28
N GLN A 93 -4.87 -3.17 -10.35
CA GLN A 93 -4.62 -3.88 -11.61
C GLN A 93 -3.55 -4.98 -11.49
N PHE A 94 -2.62 -4.79 -10.57
CA PHE A 94 -1.50 -5.69 -10.32
C PHE A 94 -1.81 -6.75 -9.26
N CYS A 95 -2.90 -6.64 -8.49
CA CYS A 95 -3.23 -7.58 -7.43
C CYS A 95 -3.77 -8.90 -7.97
N SER A 96 -3.32 -10.01 -7.38
CA SER A 96 -3.80 -11.35 -7.67
C SER A 96 -5.23 -11.55 -7.18
N HIS A 97 -5.88 -12.60 -7.69
CA HIS A 97 -7.20 -12.99 -7.19
C HIS A 97 -7.15 -13.42 -5.71
N LYS A 98 -6.06 -14.09 -5.30
CA LYS A 98 -5.84 -14.52 -3.91
C LYS A 98 -5.71 -13.33 -2.96
N ALA A 99 -4.93 -12.32 -3.34
CA ALA A 99 -4.77 -11.09 -2.56
C ALA A 99 -6.11 -10.36 -2.38
N ASN A 100 -6.91 -10.30 -3.45
CA ASN A 100 -8.24 -9.70 -3.38
C ASN A 100 -9.15 -10.46 -2.40
N ILE A 101 -9.24 -11.80 -2.50
CA ILE A 101 -10.05 -12.60 -1.55
C ILE A 101 -9.56 -12.42 -0.12
N PHE A 102 -8.24 -12.40 0.10
CA PHE A 102 -7.66 -12.19 1.43
C PHE A 102 -8.13 -10.88 2.08
N PHE A 103 -8.01 -9.75 1.37
CA PHE A 103 -8.46 -8.45 1.93
C PHE A 103 -9.97 -8.41 2.18
N GLN A 104 -10.75 -9.11 1.36
CA GLN A 104 -12.20 -9.22 1.55
C GLN A 104 -12.52 -10.00 2.83
N ARG A 105 -11.85 -11.14 3.04
CA ARG A 105 -12.00 -11.93 4.27
C ARG A 105 -11.53 -11.17 5.50
N LEU A 106 -10.48 -10.36 5.37
CA LEU A 106 -10.02 -9.49 6.45
C LEU A 106 -11.10 -8.48 6.83
N ASP A 107 -11.69 -7.80 5.85
CA ASP A 107 -12.78 -6.84 6.09
C ASP A 107 -14.02 -7.53 6.68
N GLU A 108 -14.39 -8.71 6.19
CA GLU A 108 -15.49 -9.51 6.74
C GLU A 108 -15.23 -9.92 8.20
N ALA A 109 -14.02 -10.35 8.52
CA ALA A 109 -13.62 -10.72 9.87
C ALA A 109 -13.62 -9.51 10.82
N MET A 110 -13.19 -8.33 10.34
CA MET A 110 -13.29 -7.06 11.08
C MET A 110 -14.74 -6.70 11.38
N VAL A 111 -15.63 -6.76 10.37
CA VAL A 111 -17.06 -6.48 10.54
C VAL A 111 -17.72 -7.48 11.49
N GLN A 112 -17.36 -8.76 11.42
CA GLN A 112 -17.89 -9.79 12.33
C GLN A 112 -17.40 -9.57 13.77
N ALA A 113 -16.13 -9.23 13.97
CA ALA A 113 -15.58 -8.94 15.29
C ALA A 113 -16.31 -7.76 15.97
N GLU A 114 -16.53 -6.68 15.22
CA GLU A 114 -17.27 -5.50 15.71
C GLU A 114 -18.71 -5.84 16.12
N ARG A 115 -19.41 -6.64 15.30
CA ARG A 115 -20.76 -7.12 15.62
C ARG A 115 -20.78 -7.93 16.91
N ASN A 116 -19.76 -8.77 17.13
CA ASN A 116 -19.66 -9.61 18.33
C ASN A 116 -19.36 -8.78 19.58
N GLU A 117 -18.59 -7.70 19.48
CA GLU A 117 -18.29 -6.79 20.59
C GLU A 117 -19.48 -5.89 20.99
N GLY A 118 -20.58 -5.90 20.22
CA GLY A 118 -21.74 -5.05 20.46
C GLY A 118 -21.48 -3.56 20.16
N ASN A 119 -20.30 -3.23 19.65
CA ASN A 119 -19.92 -1.90 19.22
C ASN A 119 -20.58 -1.63 17.86
N ILE A 120 -21.73 -0.95 17.87
CA ILE A 120 -22.30 -0.34 16.65
C ILE A 120 -21.46 0.90 16.34
N THR A 121 -20.23 0.70 15.89
CA THR A 121 -19.42 1.81 15.37
C THR A 121 -20.02 2.30 14.06
N ARG A 122 -19.99 3.62 13.83
CA ARG A 122 -20.29 4.28 12.53
C ARG A 122 -19.20 3.99 11.49
N LYS A 123 -18.61 2.79 11.50
CA LYS A 123 -17.56 2.41 10.56
C LYS A 123 -18.16 2.23 9.19
N ARG A 124 -17.35 2.58 8.19
CA ARG A 124 -17.74 2.59 6.79
C ARG A 124 -18.00 1.15 6.36
N THR A 125 -19.21 0.85 5.88
CA THR A 125 -19.46 -0.43 5.22
C THR A 125 -18.79 -0.40 3.85
N HIS A 126 -18.04 -1.45 3.54
CA HIS A 126 -17.37 -1.62 2.25
C HIS A 126 -18.06 -2.72 1.46
N CYS A 127 -18.15 -2.57 0.13
CA CYS A 127 -18.60 -3.63 -0.76
C CYS A 127 -17.69 -3.74 -1.98
N LEU A 128 -17.56 -4.96 -2.46
CA LEU A 128 -16.99 -5.20 -3.77
C LEU A 128 -18.09 -5.05 -4.80
N PRO A 129 -17.86 -4.29 -5.86
CA PRO A 129 -18.82 -4.25 -6.96
C PRO A 129 -18.85 -5.62 -7.67
N LYS A 130 -20.03 -6.06 -8.11
CA LYS A 130 -20.20 -7.28 -8.92
C LYS A 130 -19.34 -7.25 -10.19
N ILE A 131 -19.15 -6.05 -10.74
CA ILE A 131 -18.24 -5.79 -11.86
C ILE A 131 -17.02 -5.07 -11.30
N GLN A 132 -15.83 -5.63 -11.51
CA GLN A 132 -14.60 -5.06 -10.99
C GLN A 132 -14.36 -3.66 -11.59
N ILE A 133 -14.23 -2.67 -10.71
CA ILE A 133 -13.83 -1.31 -11.09
C ILE A 133 -12.32 -1.22 -10.89
N LYS A 134 -11.59 -0.87 -11.94
CA LYS A 134 -10.13 -0.71 -11.85
C LYS A 134 -9.79 0.53 -11.03
N SER A 135 -8.85 0.40 -10.10
CA SER A 135 -8.25 1.54 -9.40
C SER A 135 -7.39 2.38 -10.37
N THR A 136 -7.27 3.67 -10.04
CA THR A 136 -6.39 4.63 -10.71
C THR A 136 -4.93 4.48 -10.27
N ILE A 137 -4.65 3.71 -9.20
CA ILE A 137 -3.29 3.40 -8.76
C ILE A 137 -2.64 2.46 -9.77
N VAL A 138 -1.50 2.92 -10.30
CA VAL A 138 -0.68 2.16 -11.25
C VAL A 138 0.59 1.62 -10.59
N LYS A 139 1.11 2.31 -9.56
CA LYS A 139 2.38 1.95 -8.92
C LYS A 139 2.18 0.76 -7.98
N PRO A 140 2.84 -0.38 -8.23
CA PRO A 140 2.77 -1.54 -7.35
C PRO A 140 3.63 -1.30 -6.08
N PRO A 141 3.26 -1.90 -4.94
CA PRO A 141 4.16 -2.02 -3.80
C PRO A 141 5.38 -2.87 -4.18
N LYS A 142 6.48 -2.72 -3.46
CA LYS A 142 7.72 -3.49 -3.66
C LYS A 142 7.96 -4.44 -2.48
N GLY A 143 8.67 -5.54 -2.74
CA GLY A 143 9.07 -6.50 -1.71
C GLY A 143 7.94 -7.36 -1.16
N LEU A 144 6.76 -7.35 -1.80
CA LEU A 144 5.68 -8.26 -1.41
C LEU A 144 5.89 -9.66 -2.01
N PRO A 145 5.34 -10.70 -1.34
CA PRO A 145 5.39 -12.08 -1.83
C PRO A 145 4.85 -12.23 -3.26
N ILE A 146 5.43 -13.15 -4.04
CA ILE A 146 5.11 -13.32 -5.47
C ILE A 146 3.61 -13.54 -5.74
N ASP A 147 2.92 -14.25 -4.85
CA ASP A 147 1.49 -14.57 -4.97
C ASP A 147 0.54 -13.40 -4.67
N PHE A 148 1.08 -12.26 -4.23
CA PHE A 148 0.37 -11.00 -4.20
C PHE A 148 0.06 -10.47 -5.60
N TYR A 149 0.96 -10.67 -6.56
CA TYR A 149 0.84 -10.09 -7.88
C TYR A 149 0.03 -10.98 -8.83
N SER A 150 -0.72 -10.38 -9.75
CA SER A 150 -1.43 -11.11 -10.79
C SER A 150 -0.43 -11.68 -11.79
N ILE A 151 -0.49 -12.99 -12.04
CA ILE A 151 0.35 -13.67 -13.04
C ILE A 151 0.33 -12.94 -14.38
N LYS A 152 -0.87 -12.56 -14.87
CA LYS A 152 -1.03 -11.86 -16.17
C LYS A 152 -0.38 -10.49 -16.20
N TRP A 153 -0.34 -9.81 -15.05
CA TRP A 153 0.30 -8.50 -14.95
C TRP A 153 1.81 -8.65 -14.79
N PHE A 154 2.24 -9.57 -13.93
CA PHE A 154 3.65 -9.82 -13.62
C PHE A 154 4.44 -10.32 -14.84
N LYS A 155 3.86 -11.20 -15.66
CA LYS A 155 4.51 -11.69 -16.90
C LYS A 155 4.85 -10.60 -17.90
N LYS A 156 4.12 -9.47 -17.88
CA LYS A 156 4.34 -8.34 -18.80
C LYS A 156 5.49 -7.43 -18.38
N LEU A 157 6.04 -7.62 -17.18
CA LEU A 157 7.14 -6.81 -16.68
C LEU A 157 8.47 -7.25 -17.31
N GLU A 158 9.38 -6.29 -17.44
CA GLU A 158 10.78 -6.56 -17.75
C GLU A 158 11.46 -7.33 -16.62
N HIS A 159 12.52 -8.07 -16.93
CA HIS A 159 13.22 -8.89 -15.93
C HIS A 159 13.67 -8.08 -14.71
N SER A 160 14.36 -6.96 -14.94
CA SER A 160 14.85 -6.08 -13.87
C SER A 160 13.72 -5.54 -12.98
N GLN A 161 12.52 -5.36 -13.55
CA GLN A 161 11.35 -4.92 -12.79
C GLN A 161 10.78 -6.05 -11.94
N LYS A 162 10.77 -7.29 -12.44
CA LYS A 162 10.30 -8.46 -11.69
C LYS A 162 11.08 -8.63 -10.39
N GLU A 163 12.41 -8.57 -10.46
CA GLU A 163 13.30 -8.67 -9.29
C GLU A 163 13.16 -7.49 -8.33
N ALA A 164 13.02 -6.27 -8.86
CA ALA A 164 12.90 -5.08 -8.03
C ALA A 164 11.53 -4.94 -7.32
N ILE A 165 10.49 -5.57 -7.86
CA ILE A 165 9.10 -5.42 -7.38
C ILE A 165 8.72 -6.56 -6.43
N ALA A 166 8.93 -7.82 -6.81
CA ALA A 166 8.39 -8.96 -6.06
C ALA A 166 9.47 -9.73 -5.31
N ASP A 167 9.14 -10.15 -4.09
CA ASP A 167 9.89 -11.16 -3.36
C ASP A 167 9.55 -12.54 -3.91
N CYS A 168 10.43 -13.05 -4.79
CA CYS A 168 10.28 -14.34 -5.46
C CYS A 168 10.61 -15.55 -4.55
N ASN A 169 11.10 -15.31 -3.33
CA ASN A 169 11.48 -16.36 -2.40
C ASN A 169 10.35 -16.73 -1.43
N ASN A 170 9.45 -15.78 -1.15
CA ASN A 170 8.38 -15.95 -0.18
C ASN A 170 7.00 -16.03 -0.84
N VAL A 171 6.12 -16.80 -0.20
CA VAL A 171 4.70 -16.94 -0.55
C VAL A 171 3.88 -16.66 0.71
N ALA A 172 2.74 -15.98 0.58
CA ALA A 172 1.92 -15.62 1.74
C ALA A 172 0.56 -16.30 1.83
N PHE A 173 -0.11 -16.54 0.71
CA PHE A 173 -1.50 -17.00 0.68
C PHE A 173 -1.59 -18.52 0.57
N LEU A 174 -2.63 -19.06 1.18
CA LEU A 174 -3.04 -20.44 0.97
C LEU A 174 -3.41 -20.69 -0.50
N LEU A 175 -3.32 -21.94 -0.95
CA LEU A 175 -3.79 -22.33 -2.28
C LEU A 175 -5.27 -22.02 -2.45
N THR A 176 -6.05 -22.30 -1.40
CA THR A 176 -7.46 -21.94 -1.27
C THR A 176 -7.59 -20.68 -0.41
N PRO A 177 -7.66 -19.47 -1.00
CA PRO A 177 -7.68 -18.21 -0.24
C PRO A 177 -8.94 -18.04 0.62
N GLU A 178 -9.99 -18.82 0.36
CA GLU A 178 -11.23 -18.82 1.15
C GLU A 178 -11.06 -19.42 2.55
N GLU A 179 -9.98 -20.16 2.78
CA GLU A 179 -9.65 -20.75 4.07
C GLU A 179 -8.91 -19.79 4.99
N CYS A 180 -8.38 -18.71 4.43
CA CYS A 180 -7.70 -17.67 5.20
C CYS A 180 -8.66 -17.03 6.21
N LEU A 181 -8.14 -16.71 7.40
CA LEU A 181 -8.84 -15.95 8.44
C LEU A 181 -10.18 -16.55 8.91
N LYS A 182 -10.36 -17.88 8.77
CA LYS A 182 -11.49 -18.58 9.38
C LYS A 182 -11.34 -18.63 10.92
N PRO A 183 -12.45 -18.70 11.69
CA PRO A 183 -12.39 -18.83 13.16
C PRO A 183 -11.54 -20.01 13.63
N LYS A 184 -11.53 -21.10 12.85
CA LYS A 184 -10.56 -22.19 12.99
C LYS A 184 -9.44 -21.95 11.99
N HIS A 185 -8.29 -21.53 12.50
CA HIS A 185 -7.08 -21.33 11.68
C HIS A 185 -6.68 -22.59 10.94
N HIS A 186 -6.30 -22.41 9.68
CA HIS A 186 -5.70 -23.47 8.89
C HIS A 186 -4.37 -23.92 9.56
N PRO A 187 -4.05 -25.22 9.60
CA PRO A 187 -2.82 -25.70 10.26
C PRO A 187 -1.57 -25.02 9.70
N ASP A 188 -1.54 -24.76 8.39
CA ASP A 188 -0.37 -24.16 7.74
C ASP A 188 -0.17 -22.67 8.05
N GLU A 189 -1.19 -21.96 8.54
CA GLU A 189 -1.03 -20.57 9.01
C GLU A 189 -0.21 -20.49 10.32
N LYS A 190 -0.09 -21.61 11.05
CA LYS A 190 0.67 -21.69 12.30
C LYS A 190 2.14 -22.07 12.07
N ILE A 191 2.48 -22.50 10.87
CA ILE A 191 3.83 -22.90 10.52
C ILE A 191 4.67 -21.64 10.29
N SER A 192 5.99 -21.73 10.54
CA SER A 192 6.93 -20.64 10.24
C SER A 192 6.92 -20.27 8.75
N ASP A 193 7.03 -18.97 8.45
CA ASP A 193 7.08 -18.37 7.11
C ASP A 193 8.02 -19.12 6.14
N LYS A 194 9.18 -19.57 6.63
CA LYS A 194 10.17 -20.32 5.85
C LYS A 194 9.64 -21.68 5.40
N ASN A 195 8.99 -22.40 6.31
CA ASN A 195 8.43 -23.72 6.05
C ASN A 195 7.15 -23.60 5.20
N PHE A 196 6.36 -22.53 5.40
CA PHE A 196 5.22 -22.23 4.55
C PHE A 196 5.64 -22.00 3.09
N SER A 197 6.63 -21.13 2.88
CA SER A 197 7.17 -20.86 1.55
C SER A 197 7.75 -22.13 0.93
N LYS A 198 8.55 -22.91 1.67
CA LYS A 198 9.06 -24.20 1.18
C LYS A 198 7.97 -25.18 0.72
N LYS A 199 6.80 -25.17 1.35
CA LYS A 199 5.69 -26.08 1.01
C LYS A 199 4.94 -25.65 -0.26
N TYR A 200 4.73 -24.35 -0.44
CA TYR A 200 3.83 -23.82 -1.48
C TYR A 200 4.53 -23.13 -2.64
N ARG A 201 5.81 -22.76 -2.48
CA ARG A 201 6.53 -21.96 -3.48
C ARG A 201 6.55 -22.63 -4.84
N ASP A 202 6.91 -23.90 -4.93
CA ASP A 202 7.07 -24.55 -6.24
C ASP A 202 5.76 -24.55 -7.04
N ILE A 203 4.65 -24.85 -6.37
CA ILE A 203 3.29 -24.81 -6.95
C ILE A 203 2.89 -23.38 -7.37
N VAL A 204 3.26 -22.39 -6.56
CA VAL A 204 2.87 -21.00 -6.77
C VAL A 204 3.73 -20.32 -7.84
N VAL A 205 5.01 -20.64 -7.91
CA VAL A 205 6.01 -20.01 -8.79
C VAL A 205 5.95 -20.57 -10.20
N GLU A 206 5.63 -21.86 -10.38
CA GLU A 206 5.47 -22.52 -11.68
C GLU A 206 4.71 -21.65 -12.72
N PRO A 207 3.50 -21.12 -12.44
CA PRO A 207 2.76 -20.32 -13.42
C PRO A 207 3.38 -18.94 -13.71
N TYR A 208 4.32 -18.46 -12.90
CA TYR A 208 5.03 -17.20 -13.16
C TYR A 208 6.18 -17.36 -14.14
N GLU A 209 6.61 -18.59 -14.45
CA GLU A 209 7.73 -18.89 -15.35
C GLU A 209 8.98 -18.07 -14.99
N LEU A 210 9.31 -18.04 -13.69
CA LEU A 210 10.58 -17.47 -13.24
C LEU A 210 11.69 -18.38 -13.81
N GLN A 211 12.45 -17.88 -14.78
CA GLN A 211 13.61 -18.61 -15.29
C GLN A 211 14.57 -18.86 -14.11
N GLU A 212 14.99 -20.12 -13.92
CA GLU A 212 16.04 -20.46 -12.97
C GLU A 212 17.33 -19.83 -13.48
N PHE A 213 17.70 -18.67 -12.94
CA PHE A 213 19.03 -18.13 -13.15
C PHE A 213 19.96 -18.88 -12.21
N GLU A 214 20.87 -19.67 -12.80
CA GLU A 214 22.07 -20.15 -12.13
C GLU A 214 22.71 -18.94 -11.44
N SER A 215 22.77 -18.99 -10.12
CA SER A 215 23.56 -18.03 -9.36
C SER A 215 25.01 -18.30 -9.72
N ASP A 216 25.59 -17.47 -10.59
CA ASP A 216 27.03 -17.36 -10.73
C ASP A 216 27.61 -16.79 -9.41
N GLU A 217 27.75 -17.68 -8.43
CA GLU A 217 28.69 -17.60 -7.31
C GLU A 217 30.12 -17.53 -7.91
N SER A 218 30.47 -16.38 -8.49
CA SER A 218 31.85 -16.03 -8.78
C SER A 218 32.35 -15.13 -7.67
N ALA A 219 32.97 -15.79 -6.68
CA ALA A 219 33.77 -15.19 -5.63
C ALA A 219 34.59 -14.01 -6.15
N LYS A 220 34.40 -12.83 -5.54
CA LYS A 220 35.39 -11.75 -5.61
C LYS A 220 35.94 -11.52 -4.22
N GLU A 221 37.12 -12.09 -4.05
CA GLU A 221 38.04 -11.89 -2.94
C GLU A 221 38.30 -10.40 -2.65
N GLU A 222 38.55 -10.13 -1.38
CA GLU A 222 38.96 -8.83 -0.84
C GLU A 222 40.18 -8.26 -1.56
N SER A 223 40.14 -6.95 -1.87
CA SER A 223 41.35 -6.17 -2.10
C SER A 223 41.27 -4.86 -1.31
N LYS A 224 42.25 -4.71 -0.44
CA LYS A 224 42.48 -3.65 0.54
C LYS A 224 43.41 -2.57 -0.07
N GLY A 225 43.13 -1.30 0.19
CA GLY A 225 43.94 -0.13 -0.21
C GLY A 225 43.35 0.56 -1.46
N GLU A 226 43.19 1.88 -1.55
CA GLU A 226 44.06 2.96 -1.07
C GLU A 226 43.30 4.30 -1.09
N SER A 227 43.67 5.22 -0.20
CA SER A 227 43.04 6.52 0.02
C SER A 227 43.27 7.53 -1.11
N MET A 228 42.24 8.25 -1.53
CA MET A 228 42.40 9.62 -2.05
C MET A 228 41.24 10.51 -1.59
N ASN A 229 41.60 11.51 -0.77
CA ASN A 229 40.76 12.66 -0.47
C ASN A 229 40.45 13.43 -1.75
N LEU A 230 39.19 13.79 -1.97
CA LEU A 230 38.83 14.95 -2.78
C LEU A 230 37.63 15.63 -2.15
N GLU A 231 37.83 16.93 -1.98
CA GLU A 231 37.20 17.80 -1.01
C GLU A 231 35.80 18.25 -1.45
N CYS A 232 35.07 18.65 -0.42
CA CYS A 232 33.65 18.96 -0.41
C CYS A 232 33.32 20.26 -1.17
N SER A 233 32.20 20.27 -1.88
CA SER A 233 31.43 21.49 -2.13
C SER A 233 29.94 21.12 -2.26
N SER A 234 29.26 21.07 -1.12
CA SER A 234 27.80 21.20 -1.05
C SER A 234 27.38 22.61 -1.47
N PRO A 235 26.18 22.74 -2.05
CA PRO A 235 25.25 23.70 -1.48
C PRO A 235 23.99 23.00 -0.96
N ASP A 236 23.85 23.18 0.35
CA ASP A 236 22.66 23.08 1.18
C ASP A 236 21.43 23.78 0.56
N CYS A 237 20.27 23.15 0.69
CA CYS A 237 18.93 23.75 0.65
C CYS A 237 17.94 22.77 1.29
N SER A 238 18.04 22.56 2.60
CA SER A 238 16.96 22.02 3.42
C SER A 238 16.33 23.15 4.23
N GLU A 239 15.07 23.45 3.95
CA GLU A 239 14.15 24.06 4.92
C GLU A 239 12.83 23.27 4.87
N GLU A 240 12.72 22.27 5.75
CA GLU A 240 11.44 21.82 6.27
C GLU A 240 11.22 22.56 7.59
N GLU A 241 10.19 23.41 7.65
CA GLU A 241 9.72 23.95 8.93
C GLU A 241 8.65 23.02 9.52
N ASP A 242 9.00 22.58 10.72
CA ASP A 242 8.29 21.75 11.69
C ASP A 242 7.28 22.61 12.46
N ASP A 243 6.00 22.51 12.11
CA ASP A 243 4.92 23.18 12.84
C ASP A 243 4.44 22.31 14.02
N GLY A 244 5.29 22.20 15.03
CA GLY A 244 4.93 21.73 16.37
C GLY A 244 4.89 22.89 17.38
N LEU A 245 4.07 22.71 18.42
CA LEU A 245 3.94 23.52 19.67
C LEU A 245 2.79 24.55 19.67
N TYR A 246 2.00 24.78 20.73
CA TYR A 246 1.80 24.12 22.03
C TYR A 246 0.42 24.55 22.54
N ALA A 247 -0.18 23.71 23.38
CA ALA A 247 -1.28 24.10 24.25
C ALA A 247 -0.79 25.05 25.36
N SER A 248 -1.51 26.14 25.60
CA SER A 248 -1.82 26.72 26.91
C SER A 248 -2.91 27.78 26.74
#